data_AF-A0A914TVW5-F1
#
_entry.id   AF-A0A914TVW5-F1
#
_cell.length_a   1.000
_cell.length_b   1.000
_cell.length_c   1.000
_cell.angle_alpha   90.00
_cell.angle_beta   90.00
_cell.angle_gamma   90.00
#
_symmetry.space_group_name_H-M   'P 1'
#
loop_
_entity.id
_entity.type
_entity.pdbx_description
1 polymer ?
#
loop_
_entity_poly.entity_id
_entity_poly.type
_entity_poly.pdbx_seq_one_letter_code
_entity_poly.pdbx_strand_id
1 'polypeptide(L)'
;MFPLAAAAYSTNSGACLHTVDKNSEIHRQISYKCDALDDTCAGYTAVLHTEQMIVISFRGTNSKEQLVPEAWDYDDFQPFLGGKVALYFYRGFYDIWINGTMKDSVNTLKNKYPKYDIYVLGHSLGGAMAALAAVTIVTTNIKPLENVHVYTFGQPRTGNEDFANAFNNLGIETYRIVHDRDPVPHAPPLDTFLNKYGDYYHHGAEVWYNNDMATDSYIQCEQFNGESDDCSDSDFYYDLTLSDHLHYFGQDVSEFGIAGCLSAFKKFLKAKKNVATLKHKPYTAKISQNKKL
;
A
#
# COMPACT_ATOMS: atom_id res chain seq x y z
N MET A 1 -8.25 -3.57 7.03
CA MET A 1 -7.56 -2.60 6.15
C MET A 1 -8.07 -2.63 4.71
N PHE A 2 -8.26 -3.79 4.08
CA PHE A 2 -8.68 -3.87 2.66
C PHE A 2 -9.85 -2.96 2.22
N PRO A 3 -11.00 -2.88 2.92
CA PRO A 3 -12.08 -1.97 2.52
C PRO A 3 -11.66 -0.50 2.45
N LEU A 4 -10.77 -0.07 3.35
CA LEU A 4 -10.27 1.30 3.39
C LEU A 4 -9.38 1.57 2.15
N ALA A 5 -8.50 0.65 1.77
CA ALA A 5 -7.73 0.77 0.52
C ALA A 5 -8.65 0.82 -0.72
N ALA A 6 -9.64 -0.08 -0.79
CA ALA A 6 -10.62 -0.11 -1.87
C ALA A 6 -11.46 1.17 -1.95
N ALA A 7 -11.79 1.79 -0.82
CA ALA A 7 -12.60 3.02 -0.77
C ALA A 7 -12.01 4.17 -1.59
N ALA A 8 -10.69 4.18 -1.83
CA ALA A 8 -10.04 5.20 -2.63
C ALA A 8 -10.47 5.17 -4.12
N TYR A 9 -11.04 4.06 -4.60
CA TYR A 9 -11.61 3.95 -5.94
C TYR A 9 -12.96 4.66 -6.11
N SER A 10 -13.69 4.89 -5.01
CA SER A 10 -14.98 5.57 -5.04
C SER A 10 -14.83 7.09 -5.10
N THR A 11 -15.75 7.79 -5.78
CA THR A 11 -15.90 9.25 -5.66
C THR A 11 -16.54 9.69 -4.34
N ASN A 12 -17.08 8.74 -3.57
CA ASN A 12 -17.58 8.93 -2.22
C ASN A 12 -16.99 7.83 -1.32
N SER A 13 -15.74 8.00 -0.89
CA SER A 13 -15.06 7.04 -0.01
C SER A 13 -15.78 6.91 1.35
N GLY A 14 -16.53 7.95 1.76
CA GLY A 14 -17.35 7.97 2.98
C GLY A 14 -18.35 6.84 3.10
N ALA A 15 -18.91 6.35 1.99
CA ALA A 15 -19.85 5.23 2.00
C ALA A 15 -19.21 3.92 2.50
N CYS A 16 -18.00 3.62 2.02
CA CYS A 16 -17.23 2.47 2.49
C CYS A 16 -16.77 2.65 3.94
N LEU A 17 -16.25 3.84 4.26
CA LEU A 17 -15.81 4.19 5.62
C LEU A 17 -16.93 3.98 6.64
N HIS A 18 -18.15 4.47 6.36
CA HIS A 18 -19.30 4.33 7.24
C HIS A 18 -19.76 2.87 7.41
N THR A 19 -19.53 2.03 6.38
CA THR A 19 -19.79 0.59 6.45
C THR A 19 -18.80 -0.12 7.37
N VAL A 20 -17.55 0.33 7.41
CA VAL A 20 -16.49 -0.21 8.30
C VAL A 20 -16.66 0.30 9.73
N ASP A 21 -16.84 1.60 9.91
CA ASP A 21 -17.04 2.27 11.20
C ASP A 21 -18.16 3.30 11.05
N LYS A 22 -19.27 3.10 11.76
CA LYS A 22 -20.42 4.03 11.72
C LYS A 22 -20.06 5.44 12.19
N ASN A 23 -19.01 5.57 12.98
CA ASN A 23 -18.51 6.85 13.48
C ASN A 23 -17.38 7.41 12.60
N SER A 24 -17.16 6.89 11.39
CA SER A 24 -16.10 7.40 10.54
C SER A 24 -16.38 8.83 10.04
N GLU A 25 -15.35 9.66 9.95
CA GLU A 25 -15.41 11.00 9.38
C GLU A 25 -14.43 11.11 8.20
N ILE A 26 -14.92 11.47 7.01
CA ILE A 26 -14.03 11.85 5.91
C ILE A 26 -13.60 13.31 6.09
N HIS A 27 -12.30 13.57 6.06
CA HIS A 27 -11.78 14.93 6.21
C HIS A 27 -11.44 15.55 4.87
N ARG A 28 -10.82 14.77 3.98
CA ARG A 28 -10.49 15.21 2.63
C ARG A 28 -10.57 14.04 1.67
N GLN A 29 -11.09 14.29 0.49
CA GLN A 29 -11.01 13.39 -0.66
C GLN A 29 -10.62 14.22 -1.87
N ILE A 30 -9.65 13.75 -2.64
CA ILE A 30 -9.12 14.48 -3.79
C ILE A 30 -8.87 13.54 -4.96
N SER A 31 -9.09 14.08 -6.15
CA SER A 31 -8.66 13.52 -7.42
C SER A 31 -7.86 14.61 -8.15
N TYR A 32 -6.67 14.27 -8.61
CA TYR A 32 -5.76 15.17 -9.32
C TYR A 32 -5.35 14.51 -10.64
N LYS A 33 -5.26 15.29 -11.73
CA LYS A 33 -4.76 14.76 -13.01
C LYS A 33 -3.25 14.54 -12.88
N CYS A 34 -2.81 13.29 -12.90
CA CYS A 34 -1.41 12.95 -12.58
C CYS A 34 -0.60 12.39 -13.74
N ASP A 35 -1.19 12.25 -14.94
CA ASP A 35 -0.43 11.96 -16.15
C ASP A 35 -0.91 12.75 -17.39
N ALA A 36 -0.14 12.58 -18.47
CA ALA A 36 -0.37 13.22 -19.75
C ALA A 36 -1.54 12.61 -20.54
N LEU A 37 -2.11 11.49 -20.09
CA LEU A 37 -3.15 10.71 -20.76
C LEU A 37 -4.54 10.88 -20.12
N ASP A 38 -4.75 11.97 -19.36
CA ASP A 38 -5.99 12.27 -18.63
C ASP A 38 -6.30 11.31 -17.46
N ASP A 39 -5.33 10.50 -17.05
CA ASP A 39 -5.50 9.64 -15.89
C ASP A 39 -5.35 10.43 -14.59
N THR A 40 -6.14 10.02 -13.60
CA THR A 40 -6.25 10.73 -12.32
C THR A 40 -5.65 9.91 -11.20
N CYS A 41 -4.90 10.56 -10.33
CA CYS A 41 -4.51 10.04 -9.04
C CYS A 41 -5.57 10.47 -8.04
N ALA A 42 -5.93 9.61 -7.11
CA ALA A 42 -6.90 9.93 -6.09
C ALA A 42 -6.45 9.47 -4.72
N GLY A 43 -6.97 10.10 -3.69
CA GLY A 43 -6.76 9.68 -2.33
C GLY A 43 -7.68 10.40 -1.36
N TYR A 44 -7.70 9.91 -0.13
CA TYR A 44 -8.49 10.52 0.93
C TYR A 44 -7.76 10.45 2.27
N THR A 45 -8.22 11.29 3.19
CA THR A 45 -7.93 11.21 4.63
C THR A 45 -9.23 11.12 5.41
N ALA A 46 -9.24 10.27 6.41
CA ALA A 46 -10.40 10.03 7.25
C ALA A 46 -10.00 9.69 8.67
N VAL A 47 -11.00 9.64 9.55
CA VAL A 47 -10.85 9.22 10.94
C VAL A 47 -11.84 8.10 11.20
N LEU A 48 -11.38 7.03 11.84
CA LEU A 48 -12.23 5.96 12.38
C LEU A 48 -12.12 6.04 13.90
N HIS A 49 -13.19 6.49 14.54
CA HIS A 49 -13.21 6.74 15.99
C HIS A 49 -13.24 5.46 16.82
N THR A 50 -13.83 4.39 16.30
CA THR A 50 -13.94 3.12 17.03
C THR A 50 -12.57 2.51 17.30
N GLU A 51 -11.69 2.56 16.31
CA GLU A 51 -10.34 1.98 16.37
C GLU A 51 -9.24 3.03 16.64
N GLN A 52 -9.62 4.30 16.84
CA GLN A 52 -8.70 5.43 17.06
C GLN A 52 -7.64 5.57 15.94
N MET A 53 -8.10 5.58 14.68
CA MET A 53 -7.25 5.60 13.50
C MET A 53 -7.45 6.89 12.69
N ILE A 54 -6.35 7.47 12.22
CA ILE A 54 -6.31 8.39 11.09
C ILE A 54 -5.92 7.56 9.87
N VAL A 55 -6.76 7.55 8.85
CA VAL A 55 -6.54 6.79 7.62
C VAL A 55 -6.10 7.74 6.52
N ILE A 56 -5.04 7.36 5.80
CA ILE A 56 -4.59 7.98 4.55
C ILE A 56 -4.65 6.87 3.51
N SER A 57 -5.40 7.04 2.43
CA SER A 57 -5.48 6.03 1.39
C SER A 57 -5.28 6.62 0.01
N PHE A 58 -4.52 5.94 -0.83
CA PHE A 58 -4.26 6.30 -2.21
C PHE A 58 -4.88 5.26 -3.16
N ARG A 59 -5.46 5.73 -4.26
CA ARG A 59 -6.03 4.89 -5.32
C ARG A 59 -4.93 4.46 -6.29
N GLY A 60 -5.08 3.28 -6.88
CA GLY A 60 -4.35 2.91 -8.10
C GLY A 60 -4.88 3.60 -9.36
N THR A 61 -4.40 3.17 -10.52
CA THR A 61 -4.80 3.66 -11.84
C THR A 61 -6.24 3.23 -12.20
N ASN A 62 -6.97 4.04 -12.98
CA ASN A 62 -8.32 3.68 -13.44
C ASN A 62 -8.30 2.71 -14.65
N SER A 63 -7.27 2.84 -15.48
CA SER A 63 -7.10 2.12 -16.74
C SER A 63 -6.60 0.69 -16.48
N LYS A 64 -7.52 -0.20 -16.11
CA LYS A 64 -7.25 -1.63 -15.82
C LYS A 64 -6.55 -2.34 -16.99
N GLU A 65 -6.64 -1.83 -18.22
CA GLU A 65 -5.98 -2.40 -19.41
C GLU A 65 -4.50 -2.05 -19.58
N GLN A 66 -3.92 -1.16 -18.76
CA GLN A 66 -2.52 -0.73 -18.91
C GLN A 66 -1.54 -1.34 -17.88
N LEU A 67 -2.01 -2.25 -17.03
CA LEU A 67 -1.25 -2.71 -15.88
C LEU A 67 -0.07 -3.64 -16.21
N VAL A 68 0.12 -4.09 -17.46
CA VAL A 68 1.14 -5.12 -17.77
C VAL A 68 2.02 -4.95 -19.03
N PRO A 69 1.62 -4.48 -20.23
CA PRO A 69 2.58 -4.50 -21.35
C PRO A 69 3.09 -3.11 -21.74
N GLU A 70 4.41 -2.95 -21.56
CA GLU A 70 5.32 -2.15 -22.40
C GLU A 70 5.54 -0.66 -22.01
N ALA A 71 6.70 -0.41 -21.38
CA ALA A 71 7.48 0.83 -21.53
C ALA A 71 6.97 2.13 -20.89
N TRP A 72 6.63 2.09 -19.59
CA TRP A 72 6.49 3.33 -18.81
C TRP A 72 7.78 3.68 -18.07
N ASP A 73 8.01 4.99 -18.00
CA ASP A 73 9.08 5.85 -17.46
C ASP A 73 9.66 5.48 -16.06
N TYR A 74 9.83 4.19 -15.75
CA TYR A 74 10.60 3.66 -14.62
C TYR A 74 12.10 3.85 -14.81
N ASP A 75 12.52 4.21 -16.02
CA ASP A 75 13.88 4.61 -16.33
C ASP A 75 14.25 5.92 -15.62
N ASP A 76 13.27 6.76 -15.31
CA ASP A 76 13.48 7.97 -14.56
C ASP A 76 13.30 7.74 -13.05
N PHE A 77 14.28 8.23 -12.30
CA PHE A 77 14.35 8.08 -10.86
C PHE A 77 14.37 9.43 -10.15
N GLN A 78 13.73 9.46 -8.98
CA GLN A 78 13.81 10.57 -8.04
C GLN A 78 14.63 10.15 -6.81
N PRO A 79 15.68 10.90 -6.41
CA PRO A 79 16.35 10.67 -5.14
C PRO A 79 15.38 10.77 -3.97
N PHE A 80 15.35 9.74 -3.11
CA PHE A 80 14.44 9.65 -1.97
C PHE A 80 14.99 8.68 -0.92
N LEU A 81 14.98 9.10 0.35
CA LEU A 81 15.44 8.31 1.51
C LEU A 81 16.80 7.62 1.28
N GLY A 82 17.83 8.37 0.88
CA GLY A 82 19.18 7.83 0.67
C GLY A 82 19.36 6.94 -0.57
N GLY A 83 18.27 6.52 -1.21
CA GLY A 83 18.28 5.82 -2.50
C GLY A 83 17.51 6.58 -3.56
N LYS A 84 16.81 5.83 -4.41
CA LYS A 84 16.00 6.37 -5.50
C LYS A 84 14.69 5.60 -5.63
N VAL A 85 13.65 6.30 -6.04
CA VAL A 85 12.32 5.72 -6.31
C VAL A 85 11.90 6.05 -7.73
N ALA A 86 11.02 5.26 -8.31
CA ALA A 86 10.49 5.55 -9.65
C ALA A 86 9.84 6.94 -9.69
N LEU A 87 10.20 7.75 -10.69
CA LEU A 87 9.69 9.11 -10.83
C LEU A 87 8.16 9.12 -11.00
N TYR A 88 7.61 8.10 -11.67
CA TYR A 88 6.16 7.92 -11.82
C TYR A 88 5.43 7.88 -10.46
N PHE A 89 5.88 7.02 -9.54
CA PHE A 89 5.28 6.90 -8.20
C PHE A 89 5.47 8.18 -7.39
N TYR A 90 6.66 8.79 -7.48
CA TYR A 90 6.95 10.03 -6.78
C TYR A 90 6.06 11.19 -7.26
N ARG A 91 5.83 11.34 -8.57
CA ARG A 91 4.95 12.37 -9.14
C ARG A 91 3.52 12.21 -8.63
N GLY A 92 2.96 11.00 -8.73
CA GLY A 92 1.62 10.71 -8.22
C GLY A 92 1.48 11.04 -6.73
N PHE A 93 2.45 10.59 -5.92
CA PHE A 93 2.52 10.93 -4.49
C PHE A 93 2.60 12.44 -4.27
N TYR A 94 3.52 13.13 -4.94
CA TYR A 94 3.75 14.57 -4.78
C TYR A 94 2.50 15.38 -5.15
N ASP A 95 1.82 15.00 -6.23
CA ASP A 95 0.61 15.67 -6.68
C ASP A 95 -0.53 15.55 -5.68
N ILE A 96 -0.73 14.40 -5.06
CA ILE A 96 -1.77 14.26 -4.03
C ILE A 96 -1.32 14.88 -2.71
N TRP A 97 -0.07 14.65 -2.32
CA TRP A 97 0.47 15.04 -1.02
C TRP A 97 0.66 16.55 -0.87
N ILE A 98 1.31 17.17 -1.85
CA ILE A 98 1.66 18.59 -1.87
C ILE A 98 0.60 19.39 -2.64
N ASN A 99 0.44 19.16 -3.94
CA ASN A 99 -0.48 19.96 -4.78
C ASN A 99 -1.94 19.77 -4.35
N GLY A 100 -2.27 18.55 -3.95
CA GLY A 100 -3.57 18.16 -3.46
C GLY A 100 -3.81 18.46 -1.98
N THR A 101 -2.84 19.07 -1.30
CA THR A 101 -2.89 19.48 0.12
C THR A 101 -3.27 18.35 1.10
N MET A 102 -3.00 17.09 0.75
CA MET A 102 -3.21 15.97 1.67
C MET A 102 -2.34 16.12 2.92
N LYS A 103 -1.11 16.66 2.78
CA LYS A 103 -0.24 16.97 3.92
C LYS A 103 -0.90 17.88 4.95
N ASP A 104 -1.63 18.90 4.52
CA ASP A 104 -2.33 19.84 5.42
C ASP A 104 -3.48 19.14 6.13
N SER A 105 -4.21 18.28 5.42
CA SER A 105 -5.25 17.43 5.98
C SER A 105 -4.70 16.53 7.10
N VAL A 106 -3.59 15.84 6.85
CA VAL A 106 -2.92 14.98 7.84
C VAL A 106 -2.47 15.80 9.05
N ASN A 107 -1.89 16.99 8.84
CA ASN A 107 -1.48 17.88 9.94
C ASN A 107 -2.67 18.36 10.80
N THR A 108 -3.81 18.67 10.19
CA THR A 108 -5.02 19.01 10.93
C THR A 108 -5.51 17.81 11.76
N LEU A 109 -5.59 16.62 11.15
CA LEU A 109 -6.07 15.42 11.84
C LEU A 109 -5.14 14.99 12.98
N LYS A 110 -3.81 15.00 12.78
CA LYS A 110 -2.86 14.61 13.84
C LYS A 110 -2.84 15.59 15.01
N ASN A 111 -3.12 16.88 14.78
CA ASN A 111 -3.25 17.86 15.86
C ASN A 111 -4.60 17.71 16.59
N LYS A 112 -5.69 17.40 15.87
CA LYS A 112 -7.02 17.20 16.46
C LYS A 112 -7.11 15.89 17.25
N TYR A 113 -6.44 14.84 16.77
CA TYR A 113 -6.47 13.50 17.35
C TYR A 113 -5.05 12.98 17.64
N PRO A 114 -4.30 13.60 18.59
CA PRO A 114 -2.89 13.30 18.81
C PRO A 114 -2.61 11.87 19.30
N LYS A 115 -3.61 11.21 19.89
CA LYS A 115 -3.53 9.82 20.38
C LYS A 115 -3.84 8.77 19.31
N TYR A 116 -4.33 9.18 18.14
CA TYR A 116 -4.74 8.23 17.10
C TYR A 116 -3.52 7.86 16.26
N ASP A 117 -3.45 6.59 15.87
CA ASP A 117 -2.40 6.09 14.98
C ASP A 117 -2.71 6.46 13.53
N ILE A 118 -1.67 6.59 12.71
CA ILE A 118 -1.81 6.83 11.27
C ILE A 118 -1.65 5.51 10.53
N TYR A 119 -2.67 5.15 9.75
CA TYR A 119 -2.66 4.02 8.84
C TYR A 119 -2.58 4.53 7.41
N VAL A 120 -1.51 4.17 6.70
CA VAL A 120 -1.28 4.55 5.30
C VAL A 120 -1.54 3.35 4.40
N LEU A 121 -2.46 3.51 3.46
CA LEU A 121 -3.04 2.43 2.70
C LEU A 121 -2.98 2.70 1.20
N GLY A 122 -2.95 1.63 0.41
CA GLY A 122 -3.11 1.76 -1.03
C GLY A 122 -3.08 0.42 -1.76
N HIS A 123 -3.69 0.41 -2.94
CA HIS A 123 -3.68 -0.72 -3.85
C HIS A 123 -2.93 -0.35 -5.14
N SER A 124 -2.19 -1.29 -5.73
CA SER A 124 -1.44 -1.07 -6.98
C SER A 124 -0.48 0.12 -6.86
N LEU A 125 -0.50 1.06 -7.81
CA LEU A 125 0.18 2.37 -7.73
C LEU A 125 -0.03 3.07 -6.37
N GLY A 126 -1.23 3.00 -5.81
CA GLY A 126 -1.54 3.58 -4.50
C GLY A 126 -0.70 2.98 -3.36
N GLY A 127 -0.28 1.72 -3.49
CA GLY A 127 0.62 1.07 -2.54
C GLY A 127 2.02 1.69 -2.54
N ALA A 128 2.58 1.94 -3.73
CA ALA A 128 3.86 2.64 -3.84
C ALA A 128 3.77 4.06 -3.25
N MET A 129 2.70 4.80 -3.53
CA MET A 129 2.45 6.13 -2.94
C MET A 129 2.29 6.07 -1.41
N ALA A 130 1.65 5.02 -0.88
CA ALA A 130 1.49 4.82 0.55
C ALA A 130 2.85 4.66 1.27
N ALA A 131 3.78 3.90 0.68
CA ALA A 131 5.13 3.77 1.21
C ALA A 131 5.87 5.12 1.27
N LEU A 132 5.81 5.91 0.19
CA LEU A 132 6.43 7.25 0.13
C LEU A 132 5.82 8.21 1.16
N ALA A 133 4.49 8.15 1.34
CA ALA A 133 3.79 8.95 2.33
C ALA A 133 4.21 8.57 3.76
N ALA A 134 4.31 7.29 4.09
CA ALA A 134 4.72 6.82 5.41
C ALA A 134 6.15 7.28 5.76
N VAL A 135 7.09 7.11 4.83
CA VAL A 135 8.46 7.65 4.97
C VAL A 135 8.43 9.15 5.22
N THR A 136 7.65 9.89 4.44
CA THR A 136 7.54 11.35 4.58
C THR A 136 6.99 11.73 5.96
N ILE A 137 5.97 11.04 6.46
CA ILE A 137 5.37 11.28 7.77
C ILE A 137 6.39 11.11 8.90
N VAL A 138 7.14 10.00 8.88
CA VAL A 138 8.13 9.69 9.91
C VAL A 138 9.34 10.62 9.83
N THR A 139 9.94 10.77 8.65
CA THR A 139 11.18 11.55 8.47
C THR A 139 10.99 13.06 8.65
N THR A 140 9.76 13.56 8.44
CA THR A 140 9.41 14.97 8.72
C THR A 140 8.79 15.19 10.10
N ASN A 141 8.80 14.17 10.97
CA ASN A 141 8.27 14.22 12.33
C ASN A 141 6.79 14.63 12.43
N ILE A 142 5.96 14.27 11.44
CA ILE A 142 4.50 14.47 11.51
C ILE A 142 3.89 13.57 12.59
N LYS A 143 4.38 12.33 12.68
CA LYS A 143 3.96 11.33 13.67
C LYS A 143 5.14 10.41 14.03
N PRO A 144 5.30 9.99 15.30
CA PRO A 144 6.32 9.04 15.70
C PRO A 144 6.19 7.71 14.95
N LEU A 145 7.32 7.05 14.73
CA LEU A 145 7.44 5.79 14.00
C LEU A 145 6.45 4.72 14.48
N GLU A 146 6.37 4.55 15.80
CA GLU A 146 5.56 3.54 16.47
C GLU A 146 4.04 3.73 16.28
N ASN A 147 3.62 4.87 15.73
CA ASN A 147 2.23 5.20 15.46
C ASN A 147 1.93 5.35 13.96
N VAL A 148 2.81 4.85 13.09
CA VAL A 148 2.63 4.86 11.63
C VAL A 148 2.69 3.43 11.11
N HIS A 149 1.59 2.99 10.51
CA HIS A 149 1.43 1.62 10.02
C HIS A 149 1.06 1.63 8.53
N VAL A 150 1.65 0.74 7.75
CA VAL A 150 1.47 0.67 6.30
C VAL A 150 0.87 -0.68 5.90
N TYR A 151 -0.22 -0.63 5.14
CA TYR A 151 -0.83 -1.82 4.55
C TYR A 151 -1.11 -1.57 3.08
N THR A 152 -0.42 -2.31 2.21
CA THR A 152 -0.59 -2.19 0.76
C THR A 152 -1.08 -3.48 0.15
N PHE A 153 -1.72 -3.39 -1.02
CA PHE A 153 -2.31 -4.52 -1.73
C PHE A 153 -1.78 -4.49 -3.16
N GLY A 154 -1.10 -5.54 -3.61
CA GLY A 154 -0.55 -5.61 -4.98
C GLY A 154 0.43 -4.48 -5.27
N GLN A 155 1.25 -4.09 -4.29
CA GLN A 155 2.19 -2.97 -4.43
C GLN A 155 3.35 -3.38 -5.36
N PRO A 156 3.67 -2.59 -6.41
CA PRO A 156 4.88 -2.79 -7.21
C PRO A 156 6.16 -2.42 -6.45
N ARG A 157 7.32 -2.87 -6.92
CA ARG A 157 8.61 -2.45 -6.38
C ARG A 157 8.76 -0.93 -6.56
N THR A 158 8.93 -0.19 -5.46
CA THR A 158 8.84 1.27 -5.47
C THR A 158 10.15 1.97 -5.84
N GLY A 159 11.29 1.35 -5.56
CA GLY A 159 12.60 1.98 -5.72
C GLY A 159 13.74 0.99 -5.72
N ASN A 160 14.96 1.52 -5.70
CA ASN A 160 16.18 0.71 -5.74
C ASN A 160 16.54 0.09 -4.39
N GLU A 161 17.59 -0.73 -4.37
CA GLU A 161 18.06 -1.43 -3.16
C GLU A 161 18.38 -0.47 -2.00
N ASP A 162 19.03 0.67 -2.29
CA ASP A 162 19.36 1.67 -1.28
C ASP A 162 18.10 2.23 -0.61
N PHE A 163 17.05 2.50 -1.39
CA PHE A 163 15.76 2.94 -0.86
C PHE A 163 15.11 1.83 -0.01
N ALA A 164 15.10 0.60 -0.49
CA ALA A 164 14.54 -0.54 0.24
C ALA A 164 15.23 -0.75 1.59
N ASN A 165 16.57 -0.78 1.59
CA ASN A 165 17.39 -0.90 2.79
C ASN A 165 17.17 0.27 3.75
N ALA A 166 17.12 1.51 3.24
CA ALA A 166 16.86 2.67 4.07
C ALA A 166 15.45 2.68 4.67
N PHE A 167 14.44 2.24 3.91
CA PHE A 167 13.06 2.06 4.39
C PHE A 167 13.02 1.05 5.53
N ASN A 168 13.63 -0.13 5.35
CA ASN A 168 13.64 -1.18 6.37
C ASN A 168 14.41 -0.76 7.63
N ASN A 169 15.48 0.03 7.48
CA ASN A 169 16.22 0.63 8.58
C ASN A 169 15.43 1.69 9.36
N LEU A 170 14.44 2.37 8.75
CA LEU A 170 13.52 3.22 9.50
C LEU A 170 12.66 2.42 10.47
N GLY A 171 12.35 1.16 10.16
CA GLY A 171 11.57 0.28 11.02
C GLY A 171 10.06 0.56 11.02
N ILE A 172 9.51 1.13 9.95
CA ILE A 172 8.06 1.38 9.82
C ILE A 172 7.33 0.03 9.72
N GLU A 173 6.33 -0.21 10.56
CA GLU A 173 5.52 -1.43 10.45
C GLU A 173 4.78 -1.44 9.11
N THR A 174 5.19 -2.36 8.23
CA THR A 174 4.74 -2.39 6.83
C THR A 174 4.41 -3.81 6.41
N TYR A 175 3.18 -3.99 5.94
CA TYR A 175 2.69 -5.24 5.35
C TYR A 175 2.30 -5.00 3.89
N ARG A 176 2.99 -5.69 2.98
CA ARG A 176 2.63 -5.79 1.56
C ARG A 176 1.80 -7.05 1.36
N ILE A 177 0.51 -6.90 1.14
CA ILE A 177 -0.39 -8.03 0.91
C ILE A 177 -0.37 -8.36 -0.58
N VAL A 178 -0.01 -9.60 -0.90
CA VAL A 178 0.06 -10.13 -2.27
C VAL A 178 -0.96 -11.24 -2.44
N HIS A 179 -1.73 -11.15 -3.52
CA HIS A 179 -2.73 -12.16 -3.87
C HIS A 179 -2.17 -13.12 -4.92
N ASP A 180 -2.11 -14.40 -4.55
CA ASP A 180 -1.78 -15.53 -5.43
C ASP A 180 -0.68 -15.17 -6.45
N ARG A 181 -1.03 -15.04 -7.74
CA ARG A 181 -0.09 -14.82 -8.84
C ARG A 181 -0.25 -13.42 -9.45
N ASP A 182 -0.50 -12.43 -8.59
CA ASP A 182 -0.57 -11.01 -8.94
C ASP A 182 0.75 -10.56 -9.61
N PRO A 183 0.73 -10.12 -10.88
CA PRO A 183 1.93 -9.70 -11.60
C PRO A 183 2.55 -8.40 -11.08
N VAL A 184 1.76 -7.53 -10.42
CA VAL A 184 2.17 -6.15 -10.13
C VAL A 184 3.27 -6.06 -9.07
N PRO A 185 3.24 -6.83 -7.98
CA PRO A 185 4.37 -6.93 -7.06
C PRO A 185 5.69 -7.32 -7.74
N HIS A 186 5.66 -8.03 -8.86
CA HIS A 186 6.90 -8.42 -9.54
C HIS A 186 7.36 -7.39 -10.58
N ALA A 187 6.74 -6.22 -10.65
CA ALA A 187 7.13 -5.11 -11.50
C ALA A 187 7.61 -3.89 -10.65
N PRO A 188 8.60 -3.12 -11.13
CA PRO A 188 9.54 -3.47 -12.20
C PRO A 188 10.37 -4.72 -11.87
N PRO A 189 10.94 -5.43 -12.85
CA PRO A 189 11.75 -6.64 -12.60
C PRO A 189 13.00 -6.35 -11.75
N LEU A 190 13.44 -7.35 -10.98
CA LEU A 190 14.66 -7.28 -10.15
C LEU A 190 15.92 -7.03 -10.98
N ASP A 191 16.15 -7.87 -11.99
CA ASP A 191 17.33 -7.86 -12.84
C ASP A 191 16.87 -7.77 -14.28
N THR A 192 17.18 -6.64 -14.93
CA THR A 192 17.36 -6.70 -16.37
C THR A 192 18.73 -6.13 -16.70
N PHE A 193 19.51 -6.86 -17.49
CA PHE A 193 20.64 -6.33 -18.28
C PHE A 193 20.27 -5.07 -19.11
N LEU A 194 18.99 -4.69 -19.15
CA LEU A 194 18.41 -3.53 -19.80
C LEU A 194 18.13 -2.36 -18.83
N ASN A 195 18.16 -2.57 -17.50
CA ASN A 195 17.86 -1.53 -16.52
C ASN A 195 19.08 -0.60 -16.37
N LYS A 196 19.17 0.39 -17.26
CA LYS A 196 20.25 1.38 -17.32
C LYS A 196 20.44 2.16 -16.00
N TYR A 197 19.51 2.03 -15.05
CA TYR A 197 19.39 2.87 -13.86
C TYR A 197 19.39 2.10 -12.52
N GLY A 198 19.52 0.76 -12.57
CA GLY A 198 19.67 -0.12 -11.40
C GLY A 198 18.44 -0.97 -11.08
N ASP A 199 18.67 -1.98 -10.26
CA ASP A 199 17.69 -2.99 -9.85
C ASP A 199 16.65 -2.42 -8.87
N TYR A 200 15.39 -2.83 -9.05
CA TYR A 200 14.28 -2.45 -8.16
C TYR A 200 14.09 -3.51 -7.07
N TYR A 201 13.83 -3.09 -5.84
CA TYR A 201 13.63 -3.98 -4.70
C TYR A 201 12.41 -3.60 -3.87
N HIS A 202 11.80 -4.60 -3.24
CA HIS A 202 10.76 -4.44 -2.24
C HIS A 202 11.31 -3.99 -0.88
N HIS A 203 10.38 -3.59 -0.01
CA HIS A 203 10.63 -3.24 1.38
C HIS A 203 9.45 -3.70 2.23
N GLY A 204 9.61 -3.71 3.55
CA GLY A 204 8.60 -4.22 4.47
C GLY A 204 8.35 -5.72 4.33
N ALA A 205 7.48 -6.25 5.19
CA ALA A 205 7.13 -7.66 5.20
C ALA A 205 6.10 -7.97 4.10
N GLU A 206 6.31 -9.07 3.39
CA GLU A 206 5.32 -9.62 2.47
C GLU A 206 4.34 -10.52 3.24
N VAL A 207 3.06 -10.40 2.92
CA VAL A 207 1.97 -11.28 3.38
C VAL A 207 1.31 -11.87 2.13
N TRP A 208 1.70 -13.09 1.79
CA TRP A 208 1.28 -13.76 0.57
C TRP A 208 0.16 -14.76 0.81
N TYR A 209 -0.92 -14.62 0.05
CA TYR A 209 -2.05 -15.54 0.04
C TYR A 209 -2.00 -16.40 -1.22
N ASN A 210 -1.32 -17.54 -1.15
CA ASN A 210 -1.19 -18.54 -2.23
C ASN A 210 -2.40 -19.48 -2.34
N ASN A 211 -3.59 -18.96 -2.05
CA ASN A 211 -4.81 -19.75 -1.89
C ASN A 211 -6.07 -19.00 -2.36
N ASP A 212 -5.92 -18.11 -3.35
CA ASP A 212 -7.00 -17.24 -3.87
C ASP A 212 -7.69 -16.40 -2.77
N MET A 213 -7.00 -16.19 -1.64
CA MET A 213 -7.58 -15.62 -0.40
C MET A 213 -8.89 -16.33 0.03
N ALA A 214 -9.03 -17.62 -0.30
CA ALA A 214 -10.21 -18.43 0.02
C ALA A 214 -10.29 -18.75 1.53
N THR A 215 -9.14 -18.72 2.22
CA THR A 215 -9.03 -18.90 3.66
C THR A 215 -8.15 -17.81 4.27
N ASP A 216 -8.15 -17.69 5.60
CA ASP A 216 -7.31 -16.73 6.33
C ASP A 216 -5.83 -17.20 6.46
N SER A 217 -5.45 -18.29 5.78
CA SER A 217 -4.07 -18.81 5.77
C SER A 217 -3.21 -18.01 4.79
N TYR A 218 -2.02 -17.61 5.23
CA TYR A 218 -1.03 -16.85 4.47
C TYR A 218 0.40 -17.26 4.85
N ILE A 219 1.36 -16.92 3.99
CA ILE A 219 2.79 -17.00 4.26
C ILE A 219 3.31 -15.57 4.48
N GLN A 220 4.15 -15.37 5.50
CA GLN A 220 4.75 -14.07 5.79
C GLN A 220 6.27 -14.14 5.63
N CYS A 221 6.81 -13.34 4.73
CA CYS A 221 8.24 -13.23 4.47
C CYS A 221 8.78 -11.87 4.95
N GLU A 222 9.87 -11.91 5.71
CA GLU A 222 10.51 -10.73 6.33
C GLU A 222 11.96 -10.56 5.87
N GLN A 223 12.24 -10.84 4.58
CA GLN A 223 13.58 -10.65 4.04
C GLN A 223 13.96 -9.16 4.03
N PHE A 224 15.21 -8.86 4.35
CA PHE A 224 15.68 -7.48 4.54
C PHE A 224 15.68 -6.64 3.25
N ASN A 225 15.70 -7.28 2.09
CA ASN A 225 15.53 -6.64 0.77
C ASN A 225 14.11 -6.79 0.23
N GLY A 226 13.17 -7.34 1.02
CA GLY A 226 11.76 -7.51 0.66
C GLY A 226 11.45 -8.59 -0.38
N GLU A 227 12.44 -9.26 -0.96
CA GLU A 227 12.27 -10.30 -1.99
C GLU A 227 12.42 -11.69 -1.36
N SER A 228 11.64 -12.69 -1.79
CA SER A 228 11.68 -14.01 -1.15
C SER A 228 11.15 -15.14 -2.03
N ASP A 229 12.03 -16.08 -2.38
CA ASP A 229 11.68 -17.35 -3.04
C ASP A 229 10.80 -18.28 -2.17
N ASP A 230 10.58 -17.94 -0.90
CA ASP A 230 9.62 -18.64 -0.03
C ASP A 230 8.19 -18.02 -0.09
N CYS A 231 8.02 -16.87 -0.75
CA CYS A 231 6.74 -16.18 -0.93
C CYS A 231 6.38 -16.05 -2.42
N SER A 232 5.76 -14.95 -2.86
CA SER A 232 5.19 -14.83 -4.21
C SER A 232 6.22 -14.94 -5.33
N ASP A 233 7.50 -14.67 -5.07
CA ASP A 233 8.56 -14.85 -6.08
C ASP A 233 8.73 -16.34 -6.47
N SER A 234 8.29 -17.29 -5.62
CA SER A 234 8.31 -18.72 -5.94
C SER A 234 7.48 -19.11 -7.16
N ASP A 235 6.40 -18.36 -7.43
CA ASP A 235 5.45 -18.62 -8.51
C ASP A 235 5.65 -17.67 -9.72
N PHE A 236 6.58 -16.73 -9.64
CA PHE A 236 6.79 -15.68 -10.64
C PHE A 236 7.01 -16.21 -12.08
N TYR A 237 7.63 -17.39 -12.22
CA TYR A 237 8.06 -17.90 -13.51
C TYR A 237 6.99 -18.66 -14.31
N TYR A 238 5.81 -18.98 -13.76
CA TYR A 238 4.96 -20.02 -14.37
C TYR A 238 3.52 -19.68 -14.74
N ASP A 239 2.82 -18.70 -14.15
CA ASP A 239 1.44 -18.35 -14.59
C ASP A 239 0.86 -17.07 -13.93
N LEU A 240 1.38 -15.89 -14.24
CA LEU A 240 0.87 -14.61 -13.69
C LEU A 240 -0.52 -14.25 -14.25
N THR A 241 -1.39 -13.68 -13.40
CA THR A 241 -2.78 -13.35 -13.76
C THR A 241 -3.16 -11.95 -13.29
N LEU A 242 -3.56 -11.09 -14.25
CA LEU A 242 -4.09 -9.77 -13.94
C LEU A 242 -5.37 -9.83 -13.10
N SER A 243 -6.12 -10.94 -13.15
CA SER A 243 -7.30 -11.13 -12.30
C SER A 243 -6.92 -11.09 -10.82
N ASP A 244 -5.78 -11.66 -10.46
CA ASP A 244 -5.31 -11.76 -9.07
C ASP A 244 -4.92 -10.38 -8.54
N HIS A 245 -4.44 -9.50 -9.43
CA HIS A 245 -4.25 -8.09 -9.09
C HIS A 245 -5.57 -7.35 -8.86
N LEU A 246 -6.59 -7.63 -9.67
CA LEU A 246 -7.86 -6.91 -9.62
C LEU A 246 -8.79 -7.40 -8.50
N HIS A 247 -8.52 -8.57 -7.92
CA HIS A 247 -9.37 -9.20 -6.92
C HIS A 247 -8.62 -9.44 -5.62
N TYR A 248 -9.16 -8.99 -4.50
CA TYR A 248 -8.62 -9.29 -3.17
C TYR A 248 -9.77 -9.72 -2.27
N PHE A 249 -9.58 -10.82 -1.53
CA PHE A 249 -10.59 -11.41 -0.64
C PHE A 249 -11.93 -11.74 -1.33
N GLY A 250 -11.86 -12.14 -2.60
CA GLY A 250 -13.01 -12.47 -3.45
C GLY A 250 -13.85 -11.25 -3.85
N GLN A 251 -13.25 -10.06 -3.94
CA GLN A 251 -13.88 -8.81 -4.37
C GLN A 251 -13.03 -8.14 -5.45
N ASP A 252 -13.63 -7.69 -6.55
CA ASP A 252 -12.96 -6.71 -7.43
C ASP A 252 -12.72 -5.44 -6.61
N VAL A 253 -11.45 -5.04 -6.47
CA VAL A 253 -11.04 -3.96 -5.57
C VAL A 253 -11.77 -2.65 -5.87
N SER A 254 -11.91 -2.32 -7.14
CA SER A 254 -12.51 -1.06 -7.59
C SER A 254 -14.03 -1.06 -7.44
N GLU A 255 -14.70 -2.11 -7.92
CA GLU A 255 -16.15 -2.23 -7.85
C GLU A 255 -16.62 -2.30 -6.40
N PHE A 256 -15.89 -3.02 -5.57
CA PHE A 256 -16.16 -3.13 -4.13
C PHE A 256 -16.06 -1.78 -3.42
N GLY A 257 -15.02 -1.00 -3.71
CA GLY A 257 -14.86 0.36 -3.20
C GLY A 257 -15.98 1.30 -3.65
N ILE A 258 -16.26 1.32 -4.96
CA ILE A 258 -17.32 2.14 -5.59
C ILE A 258 -18.70 1.80 -5.00
N ALA A 259 -18.97 0.52 -4.74
CA ALA A 259 -20.20 0.05 -4.13
C ALA A 259 -20.32 0.34 -2.62
N GLY A 260 -19.38 1.10 -2.03
CA GLY A 260 -19.41 1.46 -0.61
C GLY A 260 -19.14 0.27 0.31
N CYS A 261 -18.40 -0.74 -0.16
CA CYS A 261 -17.95 -1.89 0.61
C CYS A 261 -19.07 -2.76 1.25
N LEU A 262 -20.28 -2.72 0.68
CA LEU A 262 -21.47 -3.35 1.26
C LEU A 262 -21.39 -4.89 1.36
N SER A 263 -20.65 -5.56 0.47
CA SER A 263 -20.44 -7.02 0.52
C SER A 263 -19.59 -7.44 1.73
N ALA A 264 -18.66 -6.59 2.20
CA ALA A 264 -17.86 -6.87 3.40
C ALA A 264 -18.70 -6.86 4.67
N PHE A 265 -19.76 -6.05 4.73
CA PHE A 265 -20.67 -6.05 5.88
C PHE A 265 -21.38 -7.40 6.05
N LYS A 266 -21.77 -8.05 4.95
CA LYS A 266 -22.41 -9.38 4.98
C LYS A 266 -21.44 -10.48 5.44
N LYS A 267 -20.16 -10.41 5.04
CA LYS A 267 -19.12 -11.37 5.47
C LYS A 267 -18.69 -11.11 6.92
N PHE A 268 -18.54 -9.85 7.33
CA PHE A 268 -18.21 -9.43 8.70
C PHE A 268 -19.30 -9.79 9.72
N LEU A 269 -20.59 -9.61 9.40
CA LEU A 269 -21.69 -10.09 10.24
C LEU A 269 -21.70 -11.62 10.40
N LYS A 270 -21.23 -12.35 9.38
CA LYS A 270 -21.10 -13.81 9.41
C LYS A 270 -19.88 -14.25 10.24
N ALA A 271 -18.78 -13.51 10.17
CA ALA A 271 -17.54 -13.77 10.90
C ALA A 271 -17.60 -13.37 12.39
N LYS A 272 -18.31 -12.28 12.76
CA LYS A 272 -18.51 -11.89 14.17
C LYS A 272 -19.25 -12.92 15.01
N LYS A 273 -19.96 -13.86 14.38
CA LYS A 273 -20.55 -15.02 15.09
C LYS A 273 -19.50 -16.07 15.49
N ASN A 274 -18.29 -16.03 14.94
CA ASN A 274 -17.35 -17.16 14.99
C ASN A 274 -15.93 -16.86 15.52
N VAL A 275 -15.52 -15.63 15.85
CA VAL A 275 -14.14 -15.40 16.31
C VAL A 275 -14.05 -14.45 17.50
N ALA A 276 -13.79 -15.04 18.66
CA ALA A 276 -13.05 -14.42 19.75
C ALA A 276 -11.54 -14.50 19.42
N THR A 277 -10.83 -13.39 19.62
CA THR A 277 -9.37 -13.27 19.71
C THR A 277 -8.52 -13.62 18.48
N LEU A 278 -8.13 -12.60 17.71
CA LEU A 278 -6.84 -12.55 17.01
C LEU A 278 -5.96 -11.54 17.76
N LYS A 279 -4.85 -11.99 18.35
CA LYS A 279 -3.82 -11.13 18.93
C LYS A 279 -2.78 -10.83 17.86
N HIS A 280 -2.49 -9.55 17.64
CA HIS A 280 -1.38 -9.07 16.83
C HIS A 280 -0.05 -9.68 17.31
N LYS A 281 0.75 -10.22 16.37
CA LYS A 281 2.17 -10.49 16.60
C LYS A 281 2.96 -9.24 16.16
N PRO A 282 3.80 -8.67 17.02
CA PRO A 282 4.57 -7.48 16.67
C PRO A 282 5.63 -7.80 15.61
N TYR A 283 5.83 -6.86 14.69
CA TYR A 283 6.97 -6.80 13.78
C TYR A 283 8.30 -6.79 14.58
N THR A 284 9.20 -7.74 14.31
CA THR A 284 10.55 -7.75 14.88
C THR A 284 11.57 -7.55 13.78
N ALA A 285 12.04 -6.31 13.60
CA ALA A 285 13.20 -6.03 12.76
C ALA A 285 14.43 -6.79 13.32
N LYS A 286 14.83 -7.88 12.66
CA LYS A 286 16.10 -8.55 12.96
C LYS A 286 17.22 -7.68 12.39
N ILE A 287 17.82 -6.86 13.23
CA ILE A 287 19.06 -6.15 12.91
C ILE A 287 20.14 -7.22 12.69
N SER A 288 20.49 -7.51 11.43
CA SER A 288 21.67 -8.32 11.15
C SER A 288 22.90 -7.50 11.51
N GLN A 289 23.44 -7.70 12.71
CA GLN A 289 24.76 -7.20 13.05
C GLN A 289 25.77 -7.90 12.15
N ASN A 290 26.28 -7.19 11.15
CA ASN A 290 27.48 -7.58 10.42
C ASN A 290 28.64 -7.69 11.42
N LYS A 291 28.92 -8.92 11.87
CA LYS A 291 30.18 -9.24 12.52
C LYS A 291 31.28 -9.13 11.46
N LYS A 292 32.01 -8.01 11.52
CA LYS A 292 33.40 -7.96 11.07
C LYS A 292 34.16 -9.11 11.71
N LEU A 293 34.75 -9.97 10.89
CA LEU A 293 36.04 -10.62 11.10
C LEU A 293 36.68 -10.84 9.73
#